data_AF-Q9VBX2-F1
#
_entry.id   AF-Q9VBX2-F1
#
_cell.length_a   1.000
_cell.length_b   1.000
_cell.length_c   1.000
_cell.angle_alpha   90.00
_cell.angle_beta   90.00
_cell.angle_gamma   90.00
#
_symmetry.space_group_name_H-M   'P 1'
#
loop_
_entity.id
_entity.type
_entity.pdbx_description
1 polymer ?
#
loop_
_entity_poly.entity_id
_entity_poly.type
_entity_poly.pdbx_seq_one_letter_code
_entity_poly.pdbx_strand_id
1 'polypeptide(L)'
;MDHVKLVNDPIDIAHIHQLLADEGCGASSVFVGTTRDNFQGKKVLSLAYEAYDSMALKEMNKICSDLRSKWLDLKHIVIYHRLGTVPVCEASVVIAASSPHRSEALESVSFAIDQLKTRVPIWKKEIYDGDNDSEWKENKESIRPKKSKSGFNYAACPCKVEESHDVPRTLVQIRVNDAELTKRLECFVNRKRDEINSQNVIDFKSSFVSSDQNLSDSCARTQSTIIKQEQSNCHLKVRRVNNRCGPQQMEMRPNYELELNKLMGSRDGQTDPTKEMRKSLPNSRLQAIESYMGLTTDNEENIFSRIKRVENRLLQLESISPEYRHFTKREPSSMEAAPPKKSRKKSYSAQELSAFIQKIKDGSELS
;
A
#
# COMPACT_ATOMS: atom_id res chain seq x y z
N MET A 1 -5.96 -14.54 32.59
CA MET A 1 -5.50 -14.88 31.24
C MET A 1 -6.16 -13.96 30.22
N ASP A 2 -5.62 -13.90 28.99
CA ASP A 2 -6.19 -13.10 27.90
C ASP A 2 -6.79 -14.03 26.83
N HIS A 3 -8.06 -13.83 26.51
CA HIS A 3 -8.80 -14.59 25.50
C HIS A 3 -9.22 -13.65 24.37
N VAL A 4 -8.45 -13.63 23.29
CA VAL A 4 -8.67 -12.76 22.13
C VAL A 4 -8.96 -13.61 20.91
N LYS A 5 -10.13 -13.42 20.29
CA LYS A 5 -10.54 -14.17 19.09
C LYS A 5 -11.38 -13.33 18.14
N LEU A 6 -11.22 -13.59 16.84
CA LEU A 6 -12.18 -13.24 15.80
C LEU A 6 -12.95 -14.52 15.45
N VAL A 7 -14.28 -14.45 15.44
CA VAL A 7 -15.16 -15.62 15.30
C VAL A 7 -16.14 -15.38 14.15
N ASN A 8 -16.54 -16.40 13.41
CA ASN A 8 -17.59 -16.27 12.39
C ASN A 8 -18.96 -16.71 12.94
N ASP A 9 -18.94 -17.70 13.82
CA ASP A 9 -20.13 -18.26 14.47
C ASP A 9 -20.67 -17.33 15.58
N PRO A 10 -21.95 -17.50 15.97
CA PRO A 10 -22.53 -16.81 17.12
C PRO A 10 -21.67 -16.96 18.39
N ILE A 11 -21.50 -15.86 19.11
CA ILE A 11 -20.69 -15.84 20.33
C ILE A 11 -21.49 -16.47 21.48
N ASP A 12 -20.98 -17.58 22.03
CA ASP A 12 -21.56 -18.22 23.21
C ASP A 12 -21.20 -17.43 24.49
N ILE A 13 -22.19 -16.74 25.04
CA ILE A 13 -22.07 -15.92 26.25
C ILE A 13 -21.84 -16.79 27.49
N ALA A 14 -22.44 -17.99 27.54
CA ALA A 14 -22.28 -18.89 28.69
C ALA A 14 -20.83 -19.39 28.78
N HIS A 15 -20.22 -19.71 27.65
CA HIS A 15 -18.80 -20.05 27.58
C HIS A 15 -17.90 -18.89 28.05
N ILE A 16 -18.22 -17.64 27.67
CA ILE A 16 -17.47 -16.46 28.14
C ILE A 16 -17.56 -16.31 29.66
N HIS A 17 -18.74 -16.52 30.25
CA HIS A 17 -18.89 -16.48 31.70
C HIS A 17 -18.02 -17.54 32.40
N GLN A 18 -17.88 -18.74 31.84
CA GLN A 18 -16.99 -19.77 32.35
C GLN A 18 -15.51 -19.37 32.29
N LEU A 19 -15.08 -18.69 31.21
CA LEU A 19 -13.70 -18.18 31.08
C LEU A 19 -13.34 -17.11 32.12
N LEU A 20 -14.33 -16.40 32.65
CA LEU A 20 -14.13 -15.36 33.67
C LEU A 20 -14.09 -15.91 35.09
N ALA A 21 -14.58 -17.15 35.30
CA ALA A 21 -14.67 -17.75 36.62
C ALA A 21 -13.28 -17.97 37.20
N ASP A 22 -13.06 -17.41 38.40
CA ASP A 22 -11.79 -17.50 39.13
C ASP A 22 -12.07 -17.39 40.62
N GLU A 23 -11.41 -18.21 41.44
CA GLU A 23 -11.61 -18.23 42.89
C GLU A 23 -11.23 -16.89 43.55
N GLY A 24 -10.32 -16.11 42.94
CA GLY A 24 -9.87 -14.82 43.45
C GLY A 24 -10.71 -13.62 42.97
N CYS A 25 -11.74 -13.83 42.15
CA CYS A 25 -12.54 -12.74 41.58
C CYS A 25 -13.93 -12.65 42.23
N GLY A 26 -14.21 -11.53 42.91
CA GLY A 26 -15.54 -11.22 43.42
C GLY A 26 -16.44 -10.51 42.40
N ALA A 27 -15.88 -10.06 41.28
CA ALA A 27 -16.61 -9.32 40.24
C ALA A 27 -16.23 -9.79 38.84
N SER A 28 -17.24 -9.84 37.97
CA SER A 28 -17.06 -9.93 36.52
C SER A 28 -17.99 -8.91 35.86
N SER A 29 -17.52 -8.31 34.76
CA SER A 29 -18.29 -7.39 33.93
C SER A 29 -18.27 -7.90 32.51
N VAL A 30 -19.42 -7.89 31.84
CA VAL A 30 -19.59 -8.35 30.47
C VAL A 30 -20.33 -7.28 29.69
N PHE A 31 -19.71 -6.77 28.64
CA PHE A 31 -20.33 -5.91 27.64
C PHE A 31 -20.68 -6.74 26.41
N VAL A 32 -21.94 -6.68 25.99
CA VAL A 32 -22.45 -7.36 24.78
C VAL A 32 -22.98 -6.31 23.81
N GLY A 33 -22.30 -6.16 22.67
CA GLY A 33 -22.74 -5.27 21.59
C GLY A 33 -23.65 -5.99 20.61
N THR A 34 -24.97 -5.80 20.76
CA THR A 34 -25.97 -6.41 19.87
C THR A 34 -26.37 -5.50 18.70
N THR A 35 -26.73 -6.12 17.59
CA THR A 35 -27.25 -5.42 16.41
C THR A 35 -28.66 -4.87 16.69
N ARG A 36 -28.86 -3.57 16.46
CA ARG A 36 -30.17 -2.92 16.55
C ARG A 36 -30.93 -3.03 15.22
N ASP A 37 -32.25 -3.01 15.31
CA ASP A 37 -33.17 -3.08 14.17
C ASP A 37 -33.34 -1.77 13.40
N ASN A 38 -32.83 -0.65 13.93
CA ASN A 38 -32.99 0.67 13.35
C ASN A 38 -31.73 1.55 13.43
N PHE A 39 -31.56 2.39 12.41
CA PHE A 39 -30.55 3.45 12.39
C PHE A 39 -31.05 4.64 11.56
N GLN A 40 -31.10 5.84 12.17
CA GLN A 40 -31.53 7.09 11.52
C GLN A 40 -32.88 6.98 10.77
N GLY A 41 -33.85 6.26 11.34
CA GLY A 41 -35.17 6.06 10.74
C GLY A 41 -35.25 4.98 9.66
N LYS A 42 -34.12 4.36 9.27
CA LYS A 42 -34.09 3.20 8.37
C LYS A 42 -34.12 1.89 9.19
N LYS A 43 -34.80 0.88 8.66
CA LYS A 43 -34.84 -0.49 9.22
C LYS A 43 -33.62 -1.27 8.75
N VAL A 44 -32.82 -1.76 9.70
CA VAL A 44 -31.61 -2.56 9.48
C VAL A 44 -31.99 -4.03 9.52
N LEU A 45 -31.61 -4.81 8.50
CA LEU A 45 -31.82 -6.25 8.44
C LEU A 45 -30.67 -7.02 9.10
N SER A 46 -29.44 -6.59 8.87
CA SER A 46 -28.23 -7.20 9.42
C SER A 46 -27.04 -6.26 9.29
N LEU A 47 -25.96 -6.58 10.01
CA LEU A 47 -24.66 -5.94 9.86
C LEU A 47 -23.66 -6.94 9.28
N ALA A 48 -22.89 -6.54 8.28
CA ALA A 48 -21.76 -7.33 7.80
C ALA A 48 -20.45 -6.73 8.36
N TYR A 49 -19.64 -7.57 9.00
CA TYR A 49 -18.36 -7.19 9.59
C TYR A 49 -17.19 -7.79 8.81
N GLU A 50 -16.20 -6.95 8.50
CA GLU A 50 -14.94 -7.34 7.88
C GLU A 50 -13.78 -6.84 8.75
N ALA A 51 -12.65 -7.55 8.73
CA ALA A 51 -11.48 -7.18 9.53
C ALA A 51 -10.19 -7.39 8.76
N TYR A 52 -9.15 -6.65 9.17
CA TYR A 52 -7.78 -7.01 8.83
C TYR A 52 -7.23 -7.94 9.92
N ASP A 53 -7.58 -9.22 9.85
CA ASP A 53 -7.45 -10.20 10.94
C ASP A 53 -6.11 -10.14 11.68
N SER A 54 -4.99 -10.18 10.95
CA SER A 54 -3.66 -10.21 11.55
C SER A 54 -3.32 -8.93 12.33
N MET A 55 -3.83 -7.78 11.90
CA MET A 55 -3.64 -6.51 12.60
C MET A 55 -4.67 -6.34 13.70
N ALA A 56 -5.91 -6.75 13.47
CA ALA A 56 -6.98 -6.74 14.46
C ALA A 56 -6.60 -7.53 15.71
N LEU A 57 -6.13 -8.78 15.55
CA LEU A 57 -5.66 -9.59 16.67
C LEU A 57 -4.46 -8.94 17.39
N LYS A 58 -3.52 -8.33 16.66
CA LYS A 58 -2.39 -7.62 17.28
C LYS A 58 -2.86 -6.42 18.10
N GLU A 59 -3.75 -5.60 17.57
CA GLU A 59 -4.29 -4.44 18.29
C GLU A 59 -5.16 -4.85 19.48
N MET A 60 -5.96 -5.90 19.38
CA MET A 60 -6.72 -6.44 20.51
C MET A 60 -5.81 -6.93 21.64
N ASN A 61 -4.70 -7.60 21.32
CA ASN A 61 -3.70 -8.00 22.32
C ASN A 61 -2.98 -6.81 22.96
N LYS A 62 -2.72 -5.73 22.20
CA LYS A 62 -2.21 -4.48 22.75
C LYS A 62 -3.20 -3.86 23.73
N ILE A 63 -4.50 -3.88 23.43
CA ILE A 63 -5.55 -3.43 24.35
C ILE A 63 -5.51 -4.24 25.65
N CYS A 64 -5.39 -5.57 25.59
CA CYS A 64 -5.22 -6.39 26.79
C CYS A 64 -3.97 -5.99 27.61
N SER A 65 -2.86 -5.69 26.94
CA SER A 65 -1.63 -5.21 27.59
C SER A 65 -1.84 -3.86 28.27
N ASP A 66 -2.51 -2.92 27.60
CA ASP A 66 -2.88 -1.61 28.16
C ASP A 66 -3.78 -1.76 29.39
N LEU A 67 -4.78 -2.65 29.34
CA LEU A 67 -5.66 -2.97 30.46
C LEU A 67 -4.88 -3.48 31.67
N ARG A 68 -3.99 -4.46 31.47
CA ARG A 68 -3.16 -5.03 32.54
C ARG A 68 -2.21 -4.01 33.15
N SER A 69 -1.74 -3.03 32.38
CA SER A 69 -0.89 -1.96 32.88
C SER A 69 -1.65 -0.96 33.76
N LYS A 70 -2.94 -0.74 33.49
CA LYS A 70 -3.79 0.21 34.23
C LYS A 70 -4.47 -0.40 35.45
N TRP A 71 -4.90 -1.66 35.34
CA TRP A 71 -5.57 -2.39 36.39
C TRP A 71 -4.84 -3.72 36.63
N LEU A 72 -3.93 -3.72 37.61
CA LEU A 72 -3.08 -4.86 37.96
C LEU A 72 -3.88 -6.07 38.48
N ASP A 73 -5.05 -5.82 39.06
CA ASP A 73 -5.89 -6.85 39.68
C ASP A 73 -6.78 -7.60 38.69
N LEU A 74 -6.75 -7.25 37.39
CA LEU A 74 -7.49 -7.98 36.36
C LEU A 74 -6.93 -9.41 36.18
N LYS A 75 -7.76 -10.41 36.47
CA LYS A 75 -7.39 -11.82 36.28
C LYS A 75 -7.62 -12.22 34.83
N HIS A 76 -8.87 -12.26 34.39
CA HIS A 76 -9.25 -12.70 33.05
C HIS A 76 -9.79 -11.55 32.21
N ILE A 77 -9.40 -11.52 30.94
CA ILE A 77 -9.84 -10.54 29.95
C ILE A 77 -10.28 -11.34 28.72
N VAL A 78 -11.47 -11.05 28.21
CA VAL A 78 -12.04 -11.66 27.00
C VAL A 78 -12.40 -10.55 26.03
N ILE A 79 -11.92 -10.65 24.80
CA ILE A 79 -12.29 -9.74 23.70
C ILE A 79 -12.58 -10.59 22.47
N TYR A 80 -13.87 -10.85 22.21
CA TYR A 80 -14.33 -11.59 21.04
C TYR A 80 -15.09 -10.66 20.11
N HIS A 81 -14.77 -10.71 18.81
CA HIS A 81 -15.52 -9.99 17.80
C HIS A 81 -15.97 -10.95 16.70
N ARG A 82 -17.25 -10.91 16.37
CA ARG A 82 -17.84 -11.69 15.30
C ARG A 82 -17.64 -10.99 13.95
N LEU A 83 -17.25 -11.76 12.94
CA LEU A 83 -17.12 -11.33 11.55
C LEU A 83 -18.23 -11.94 10.70
N GLY A 84 -18.37 -11.45 9.46
CA GLY A 84 -19.43 -11.85 8.56
C GLY A 84 -20.77 -11.20 8.91
N THR A 85 -21.87 -11.84 8.50
CA THR A 85 -23.21 -11.28 8.66
C THR A 85 -23.77 -11.60 10.04
N VAL A 86 -24.15 -10.54 10.77
CA VAL A 86 -24.76 -10.59 12.11
C VAL A 86 -26.19 -10.04 12.01
N PRO A 87 -27.21 -10.89 12.15
CA PRO A 87 -28.61 -10.50 12.23
C PRO A 87 -28.90 -9.51 13.37
N VAL A 88 -30.06 -8.87 13.29
CA VAL A 88 -30.64 -8.09 14.39
C VAL A 88 -30.79 -8.96 15.65
N CYS A 89 -30.63 -8.35 16.83
CA CYS A 89 -30.64 -8.99 18.15
C CYS A 89 -29.48 -9.96 18.45
N GLU A 90 -28.54 -10.18 17.53
CA GLU A 90 -27.36 -11.01 17.79
C GLU A 90 -26.15 -10.18 18.23
N ALA A 91 -25.26 -10.81 19.01
CA ALA A 91 -24.02 -10.20 19.50
C ALA A 91 -22.96 -10.15 18.39
N SER A 92 -22.46 -8.94 18.14
CA SER A 92 -21.34 -8.69 17.22
C SER A 92 -19.99 -8.61 17.94
N VAL A 93 -20.00 -8.14 19.19
CA VAL A 93 -18.79 -8.01 20.01
C VAL A 93 -19.14 -8.33 21.45
N VAL A 94 -18.25 -9.07 22.11
CA VAL A 94 -18.31 -9.31 23.56
C VAL A 94 -16.97 -8.99 24.18
N ILE A 95 -16.99 -8.13 25.19
CA ILE A 95 -15.83 -7.79 26.00
C ILE A 95 -16.16 -8.12 27.44
N ALA A 96 -15.27 -8.83 28.11
CA ALA A 96 -15.47 -9.15 29.51
C ALA A 96 -14.17 -9.14 30.31
N ALA A 97 -14.27 -8.83 31.59
CA ALA A 97 -13.15 -8.85 32.50
C ALA A 97 -13.57 -9.33 33.89
N SER A 98 -12.66 -10.00 34.60
CA SER A 98 -12.84 -10.40 36.00
C SER A 98 -11.76 -9.80 36.90
N SER A 99 -12.18 -9.39 38.10
CA SER A 99 -11.33 -8.80 39.13
C SER A 99 -11.84 -9.13 40.54
N PRO A 100 -10.98 -9.00 41.58
CA PRO A 100 -11.39 -9.11 42.97
C PRO A 100 -12.53 -8.17 43.36
N HIS A 101 -12.49 -6.94 42.84
CA HIS A 101 -13.45 -5.88 43.17
C HIS A 101 -14.15 -5.34 41.91
N ARG A 102 -15.32 -4.70 42.12
CA ARG A 102 -16.22 -4.32 41.02
C ARG A 102 -15.74 -3.13 40.17
N SER A 103 -14.94 -2.22 40.72
CA SER A 103 -14.58 -0.97 40.02
C SER A 103 -13.72 -1.28 38.81
N GLU A 104 -12.73 -2.12 39.01
CA GLU A 104 -11.75 -2.55 38.03
C GLU A 104 -12.43 -3.32 36.90
N ALA A 105 -13.35 -4.23 37.21
CA ALA A 105 -14.13 -4.96 36.20
C ALA A 105 -14.99 -4.02 35.34
N LEU A 106 -15.68 -3.05 35.94
CA LEU A 106 -16.56 -2.13 35.22
C LEU A 106 -15.77 -1.15 34.34
N GLU A 107 -14.76 -0.49 34.92
CA GLU A 107 -13.95 0.52 34.24
C GLU A 107 -13.11 -0.08 33.11
N SER A 108 -12.52 -1.26 33.33
CA SER A 108 -11.70 -1.93 32.32
C SER A 108 -12.50 -2.30 31.08
N VAL A 109 -13.73 -2.83 31.25
CA VAL A 109 -14.61 -3.18 30.13
C VAL A 109 -15.04 -1.93 29.35
N SER A 110 -15.38 -0.85 30.04
CA SER A 110 -15.71 0.44 29.40
C SER A 110 -14.52 0.97 28.60
N PHE A 111 -13.32 0.96 29.18
CA PHE A 111 -12.12 1.41 28.47
C PHE A 111 -11.80 0.54 27.26
N ALA A 112 -11.96 -0.78 27.39
CA ALA A 112 -11.67 -1.75 26.34
C ALA A 112 -12.57 -1.56 25.11
N ILE A 113 -13.89 -1.33 25.28
CA ILE A 113 -14.79 -1.10 24.14
C ILE A 113 -14.45 0.18 23.38
N ASP A 114 -14.08 1.23 24.10
CA ASP A 114 -13.69 2.51 23.49
C ASP A 114 -12.38 2.37 22.71
N GLN A 115 -11.38 1.67 23.27
CA GLN A 115 -10.14 1.38 22.55
C GLN A 115 -10.35 0.47 21.34
N LEU A 116 -11.21 -0.54 21.47
CA LEU A 116 -11.52 -1.47 20.37
C LEU A 116 -12.07 -0.69 19.17
N LYS A 117 -13.08 0.16 19.39
CA LYS A 117 -13.70 0.98 18.34
C LYS A 117 -12.76 2.02 17.72
N THR A 118 -11.76 2.47 18.48
CA THR A 118 -10.80 3.49 18.06
C THR A 118 -9.67 2.91 17.21
N ARG A 119 -9.07 1.79 17.65
CA ARG A 119 -7.78 1.29 17.11
C ARG A 119 -7.91 0.04 16.23
N VAL A 120 -8.87 -0.83 16.52
CA VAL A 120 -8.91 -2.16 15.90
C VAL A 120 -9.49 -2.03 14.48
N PRO A 121 -8.78 -2.51 13.44
CA PRO A 121 -9.22 -2.43 12.04
C PRO A 121 -10.34 -3.44 11.73
N ILE A 122 -11.53 -3.15 12.24
CA ILE A 122 -12.78 -3.85 11.97
C ILE A 122 -13.77 -2.83 11.39
N TRP A 123 -14.39 -3.19 10.28
CA TRP A 123 -15.35 -2.36 9.56
C TRP A 123 -16.72 -3.01 9.61
N LYS A 124 -17.75 -2.16 9.68
CA LYS A 124 -19.15 -2.58 9.67
C LYS A 124 -19.87 -1.99 8.47
N LYS A 125 -20.69 -2.81 7.84
CA LYS A 125 -21.58 -2.46 6.75
C LYS A 125 -23.01 -2.70 7.19
N GLU A 126 -23.83 -1.66 7.17
CA GLU A 126 -25.26 -1.75 7.47
C GLU A 126 -26.01 -2.21 6.23
N ILE A 127 -26.86 -3.23 6.36
CA ILE A 127 -27.72 -3.75 5.29
C ILE A 127 -29.17 -3.39 5.66
N TYR A 128 -29.82 -2.59 4.83
CA TYR A 128 -31.18 -2.10 5.08
C TYR A 128 -32.23 -2.91 4.31
N ASP A 129 -33.50 -2.72 4.67
CA ASP A 129 -34.65 -3.30 3.98
C ASP A 129 -34.84 -2.60 2.61
N GLY A 130 -34.42 -3.23 1.52
CA GLY A 130 -34.46 -2.72 0.15
C GLY A 130 -33.25 -3.16 -0.69
N ASP A 131 -33.48 -3.53 -1.96
CA ASP A 131 -32.58 -4.39 -2.77
C ASP A 131 -31.13 -3.89 -2.98
N ASN A 132 -30.77 -2.64 -2.67
CA ASN A 132 -29.41 -2.13 -2.92
C ASN A 132 -28.87 -1.13 -1.88
N ASP A 133 -29.60 -0.87 -0.80
CA ASP A 133 -29.16 0.10 0.21
C ASP A 133 -28.27 -0.60 1.24
N SER A 134 -26.96 -0.52 1.05
CA SER A 134 -25.98 -0.91 2.06
C SER A 134 -24.90 0.14 2.22
N GLU A 135 -24.52 0.42 3.46
CA GLU A 135 -23.64 1.56 3.77
C GLU A 135 -22.53 1.15 4.73
N TRP A 136 -21.28 1.44 4.35
CA TRP A 136 -20.14 1.31 5.25
C TRP A 136 -20.14 2.44 6.27
N LYS A 137 -20.01 2.11 7.55
CA LYS A 137 -20.03 3.10 8.63
C LYS A 137 -18.65 3.28 9.24
N GLU A 138 -18.33 4.54 9.53
CA GLU A 138 -17.16 4.92 10.32
C GLU A 138 -17.51 5.03 11.80
N ASN A 139 -16.57 4.64 12.66
CA ASN A 139 -16.73 4.80 14.11
C ASN A 139 -16.50 6.26 14.49
N LYS A 140 -17.35 6.81 15.37
CA LYS A 140 -17.23 8.20 15.85
C LYS A 140 -15.95 8.41 16.65
N GLU A 141 -15.47 7.34 17.25
CA GLU A 141 -14.28 7.24 18.09
C GLU A 141 -12.99 7.18 17.26
N SER A 142 -13.09 6.94 15.94
CA SER A 142 -11.91 6.86 15.08
C SER A 142 -11.24 8.24 14.94
N ILE A 143 -10.01 8.36 15.41
CA ILE A 143 -9.19 9.56 15.27
C ILE A 143 -8.62 9.55 13.84
N ARG A 144 -9.45 9.91 12.87
CA ARG A 144 -8.94 10.34 11.57
C ARG A 144 -8.86 11.85 11.58
N PRO A 145 -7.73 12.46 11.18
CA PRO A 145 -7.69 13.89 10.95
C PRO A 145 -8.76 14.21 9.91
N LYS A 146 -9.81 14.94 10.32
CA LYS A 146 -10.84 15.40 9.38
C LYS A 146 -10.11 16.19 8.30
N LYS A 147 -10.23 15.76 7.03
CA LYS A 147 -9.75 16.54 5.89
C LYS A 147 -10.41 17.92 5.95
N SER A 148 -9.72 18.93 6.46
CA SER A 148 -10.15 20.31 6.27
C SER A 148 -10.12 20.58 4.76
N LYS A 149 -11.16 21.23 4.24
CA LYS A 149 -11.22 21.67 2.84
C LYS A 149 -10.19 22.77 2.53
N SER A 150 -9.36 23.15 3.51
CA SER A 150 -8.29 24.13 3.42
C SER A 150 -7.25 23.84 4.52
N GLY A 151 -5.97 23.71 4.16
CA GLY A 151 -4.85 23.66 5.12
C GLY A 151 -4.68 22.34 5.87
N PHE A 152 -3.74 21.52 5.39
CA PHE A 152 -3.26 20.30 6.01
C PHE A 152 -2.83 20.57 7.47
N ASN A 153 -3.51 19.99 8.46
CA ASN A 153 -3.09 20.09 9.87
C ASN A 153 -2.77 18.69 10.41
N TYR A 154 -1.49 18.43 10.69
CA TYR A 154 -0.96 17.18 11.23
C TYR A 154 -1.35 17.03 12.72
N ALA A 155 -2.61 16.68 13.00
CA ALA A 155 -3.06 16.45 14.38
C ALA A 155 -2.75 15.02 14.91
N ALA A 156 -1.73 14.34 14.38
CA ALA A 156 -1.37 12.98 14.80
C ALA A 156 -0.34 12.94 15.96
N CYS A 157 0.17 14.08 16.40
CA CYS A 157 1.04 14.17 17.58
C CYS A 157 0.21 14.75 18.74
N PRO A 158 0.04 14.02 19.88
CA PRO A 158 -0.45 14.62 21.13
C PRO A 158 0.59 15.56 21.78
N CYS A 159 1.70 15.80 21.07
CA CYS A 159 2.78 16.70 21.41
C CYS A 159 2.25 18.14 21.31
N LYS A 160 1.87 18.76 22.44
CA LYS A 160 1.81 20.22 22.51
C LYS A 160 3.20 20.72 22.15
N VAL A 161 3.38 21.29 20.97
CA VAL A 161 4.60 22.04 20.66
C VAL A 161 4.54 23.26 21.54
N GLU A 162 5.34 23.28 22.61
CA GLU A 162 5.55 24.51 23.35
C GLU A 162 6.35 25.45 22.44
N GLU A 163 5.71 26.50 21.93
CA GLU A 163 6.28 27.47 20.98
C GLU A 163 7.34 28.40 21.61
N SER A 164 8.00 28.00 22.71
CA SER A 164 8.87 28.86 23.51
C SER A 164 10.31 28.33 23.63
N HIS A 165 10.87 27.78 22.56
CA HIS A 165 12.31 27.60 22.47
C HIS A 165 12.92 28.80 21.76
N ASP A 166 13.38 29.76 22.57
CA ASP A 166 14.27 30.84 22.15
C ASP A 166 15.63 30.20 21.79
N VAL A 167 15.74 29.67 20.56
CA VAL A 167 16.94 28.96 20.11
C VAL A 167 18.10 29.97 20.09
N PRO A 168 19.19 29.73 20.85
CA PRO A 168 20.35 30.61 20.84
C PRO A 168 20.80 30.88 19.40
N ARG A 169 20.91 32.16 19.00
CA ARG A 169 21.29 32.56 17.64
C ARG A 169 22.65 32.01 17.20
N THR A 170 23.46 31.51 18.13
CA THR A 170 24.72 30.79 17.89
C THR A 170 24.53 29.39 17.29
N LEU A 171 23.36 28.77 17.48
CA LEU A 171 23.02 27.44 16.92
C LEU A 171 22.41 27.51 15.52
N VAL A 172 21.99 28.70 15.06
CA VAL A 172 21.39 28.88 13.73
C VAL A 172 22.50 29.12 12.70
N GLN A 173 22.89 28.07 11.96
CA GLN A 173 23.91 28.15 10.90
C GLN A 173 23.46 28.97 9.68
N ILE A 174 22.16 28.95 9.36
CA ILE A 174 21.61 29.60 8.17
C ILE A 174 20.67 30.71 8.65
N ARG A 175 21.16 31.96 8.62
CA ARG A 175 20.34 33.16 8.84
C ARG A 175 19.92 33.70 7.48
N VAL A 176 18.62 33.75 7.24
CA VAL A 176 18.05 34.18 5.97
C VAL A 176 16.88 35.11 6.29
N ASN A 177 16.79 36.25 5.60
CA ASN A 177 15.64 37.15 5.72
C ASN A 177 14.39 36.45 5.16
N ASP A 178 13.21 36.71 5.71
CA ASP A 178 11.96 36.07 5.30
C ASP A 178 11.74 36.14 3.78
N ALA A 179 12.11 37.25 3.13
CA ALA A 179 12.02 37.42 1.68
C ALA A 179 12.91 36.47 0.85
N GLU A 180 14.08 36.11 1.36
CA GLU A 180 14.97 35.14 0.70
C GLU A 180 14.52 33.70 1.03
N LEU A 181 13.92 33.48 2.20
CA LEU A 181 13.30 32.21 2.59
C LEU A 181 12.11 31.87 1.69
N THR A 182 11.20 32.83 1.47
CA THR A 182 10.06 32.66 0.55
C THR A 182 10.51 32.44 -0.88
N LYS A 183 11.51 33.20 -1.35
CA LYS A 183 12.12 33.01 -2.67
C LYS A 183 12.71 31.60 -2.84
N ARG A 184 13.41 31.07 -1.84
CA ARG A 184 13.96 29.70 -1.87
C ARG A 184 12.86 28.64 -1.90
N LEU A 185 11.79 28.85 -1.13
CA LEU A 185 10.59 28.01 -1.16
C LEU A 185 9.95 27.98 -2.55
N GLU A 186 9.74 29.14 -3.17
CA GLU A 186 9.19 29.24 -4.53
C GLU A 186 10.11 28.56 -5.56
N CYS A 187 11.43 28.81 -5.51
CA CYS A 187 12.39 28.14 -6.39
C CYS A 187 12.37 26.61 -6.21
N PHE A 188 12.26 26.12 -4.97
CA PHE A 188 12.17 24.69 -4.68
C PHE A 188 10.87 24.08 -5.24
N VAL A 189 9.73 24.73 -5.02
CA VAL A 189 8.43 24.29 -5.54
C VAL A 189 8.43 24.25 -7.06
N ASN A 190 8.96 25.29 -7.71
CA ASN A 190 9.08 25.33 -9.17
C ASN A 190 9.98 24.22 -9.69
N ARG A 191 11.17 24.03 -9.10
CA ARG A 191 12.07 22.93 -9.47
C ARG A 191 11.43 21.56 -9.29
N LYS A 192 10.68 21.34 -8.21
CA LYS A 192 9.93 20.09 -7.99
C LYS A 192 8.80 19.91 -9.00
N ARG A 193 8.15 20.99 -9.41
CA ARG A 193 7.13 20.94 -10.46
C ARG A 193 7.74 20.58 -11.81
N ASP A 194 8.89 21.16 -12.15
CA ASP A 194 9.63 20.86 -13.39
C ASP A 194 10.16 19.43 -13.40
N GLU A 195 10.63 18.91 -12.27
CA GLU A 195 11.03 17.50 -12.09
C GLU A 195 9.83 16.56 -12.35
N ILE A 196 8.68 16.82 -11.71
CA ILE A 196 7.45 16.05 -11.92
C ILE A 196 6.99 16.13 -13.38
N ASN A 197 7.05 17.32 -14.00
CA ASN A 197 6.67 17.50 -15.39
C ASN A 197 7.60 16.75 -16.34
N SER A 198 8.92 16.80 -16.10
CA SER A 198 9.92 16.06 -16.89
C SER A 198 9.70 14.56 -16.75
N GLN A 199 9.44 14.08 -15.54
CA GLN A 199 9.14 12.67 -15.27
C GLN A 199 7.84 12.25 -15.97
N ASN A 200 6.79 13.07 -15.92
CA ASN A 200 5.56 12.83 -16.67
C ASN A 200 5.79 12.83 -18.19
N VAL A 201 6.59 13.75 -18.72
CA VAL A 201 6.94 13.76 -20.15
C VAL A 201 7.67 12.48 -20.53
N ILE A 202 8.62 12.02 -19.71
CA ILE A 202 9.34 10.76 -19.92
C ILE A 202 8.39 9.55 -19.86
N ASP A 203 7.48 9.54 -18.87
CA ASP A 203 6.54 8.43 -18.67
C ASP A 203 5.41 8.39 -19.73
N PHE A 204 5.06 9.53 -20.34
CA PHE A 204 3.91 9.64 -21.26
C PHE A 204 4.27 10.01 -22.71
N LYS A 205 5.51 10.39 -23.04
CA LYS A 205 5.92 10.50 -24.45
C LYS A 205 6.03 9.10 -25.03
N SER A 206 5.14 8.83 -25.98
CA SER A 206 5.31 7.76 -26.94
C SER A 206 6.68 7.91 -27.60
N SER A 207 7.60 7.00 -27.32
CA SER A 207 8.88 6.91 -28.04
C SER A 207 8.72 6.36 -29.46
N PHE A 208 7.49 6.27 -29.97
CA PHE A 208 7.17 5.65 -31.25
C PHE A 208 6.30 6.59 -32.10
N VAL A 209 6.91 7.63 -32.67
CA VAL A 209 6.48 8.16 -33.97
C VAL A 209 7.75 8.58 -34.71
N SER A 210 8.10 7.75 -35.68
CA SER A 210 9.06 8.04 -36.73
C SER A 210 8.63 9.30 -37.50
N SER A 211 9.60 10.18 -37.72
CA SER A 211 9.72 11.16 -38.82
C SER A 211 8.73 12.32 -39.02
N ASP A 212 7.55 12.39 -38.42
CA ASP A 212 6.72 13.61 -38.60
C ASP A 212 7.03 14.68 -37.57
N GLN A 213 7.90 15.60 -38.00
CA GLN A 213 8.18 16.90 -37.38
C GLN A 213 6.86 17.67 -37.21
N ASN A 214 6.34 17.73 -35.97
CA ASN A 214 5.48 18.81 -35.40
C ASN A 214 4.72 18.42 -34.11
N LEU A 215 4.99 17.27 -33.48
CA LEU A 215 4.29 16.85 -32.26
C LEU A 215 4.92 17.40 -30.95
N SER A 216 5.14 18.70 -30.84
CA SER A 216 5.57 19.33 -29.57
C SER A 216 4.56 19.16 -28.44
N ASP A 217 3.29 18.91 -28.76
CA ASP A 217 2.16 18.99 -27.81
C ASP A 217 1.47 17.64 -27.55
N SER A 218 2.10 16.52 -27.93
CA SER A 218 1.52 15.19 -27.74
C SER A 218 1.71 14.70 -26.30
N CYS A 219 0.68 14.85 -25.48
CA CYS A 219 0.54 14.20 -24.18
C CYS A 219 -0.47 13.05 -24.30
N ALA A 220 -0.15 11.86 -23.78
CA ALA A 220 -1.06 10.71 -23.78
C ALA A 220 -2.44 11.00 -23.14
N ARG A 221 -2.53 12.06 -22.31
CA ARG A 221 -3.77 12.46 -21.63
C ARG A 221 -4.74 13.24 -22.53
N THR A 222 -4.31 13.78 -23.67
CA THR A 222 -5.18 14.56 -24.59
C THR A 222 -5.71 13.76 -25.79
N GLN A 223 -5.16 12.58 -26.09
CA GLN A 223 -5.58 11.78 -27.26
C GLN A 223 -6.74 10.81 -27.02
N SER A 224 -7.59 11.01 -25.99
CA SER A 224 -8.80 10.21 -25.86
C SER A 224 -9.85 10.63 -26.90
N THR A 225 -9.91 9.92 -28.04
CA THR A 225 -11.02 10.05 -29.00
C THR A 225 -12.25 9.32 -28.48
N ILE A 226 -13.35 10.03 -28.28
CA ILE A 226 -14.68 9.45 -28.00
C ILE A 226 -15.26 8.95 -29.32
N ILE A 227 -15.56 7.65 -29.44
CA ILE A 227 -16.30 7.09 -30.57
C ILE A 227 -17.66 6.65 -30.07
N LYS A 228 -18.74 7.32 -30.50
CA LYS A 228 -20.12 6.85 -30.30
C LYS A 228 -20.35 5.62 -31.19
N GLN A 229 -20.87 4.54 -30.61
CA GLN A 229 -21.46 3.46 -31.40
C GLN A 229 -22.92 3.86 -31.71
N GLU A 230 -23.34 3.80 -32.96
CA GLU A 230 -24.64 4.33 -33.42
C GLU A 230 -25.88 3.73 -32.71
N GLN A 231 -25.71 2.62 -31.98
CA GLN A 231 -26.81 1.91 -31.32
C GLN A 231 -26.71 1.80 -29.79
N SER A 232 -25.70 2.41 -29.15
CA SER A 232 -25.49 2.24 -27.70
C SER A 232 -25.87 3.48 -26.89
N ASN A 233 -26.83 3.33 -25.98
CA ASN A 233 -27.19 4.32 -24.94
C ASN A 233 -26.24 4.29 -23.71
N CYS A 234 -25.09 3.61 -23.78
CA CYS A 234 -24.18 3.46 -22.64
C CYS A 234 -22.92 4.32 -22.77
N HIS A 235 -22.72 5.23 -21.81
CA HIS A 235 -21.57 6.13 -21.71
C HIS A 235 -20.43 5.47 -20.93
N LEU A 236 -19.56 4.68 -21.57
CA LEU A 236 -18.12 4.49 -21.25
C LEU A 236 -17.57 3.27 -22.00
N LYS A 237 -16.65 3.49 -22.94
CA LYS A 237 -15.84 2.41 -23.53
C LYS A 237 -14.46 2.45 -22.88
N VAL A 238 -14.18 1.52 -21.97
CA VAL A 238 -12.85 1.33 -21.39
C VAL A 238 -11.95 0.67 -22.46
N ARG A 239 -11.00 1.42 -23.02
CA ARG A 239 -9.88 0.82 -23.76
C ARG A 239 -8.69 0.66 -22.80
N ARG A 240 -8.16 -0.56 -22.70
CA ARG A 240 -6.82 -0.77 -22.14
C ARG A 240 -5.82 -0.03 -23.04
N VAL A 241 -5.18 1.00 -22.50
CA VAL A 241 -3.97 1.55 -23.10
C VAL A 241 -2.89 0.48 -22.94
N ASN A 242 -2.52 -0.14 -24.06
CA ASN A 242 -1.40 -1.07 -24.07
C ASN A 242 -0.13 -0.21 -24.18
N ASN A 243 0.43 0.20 -23.04
CA ASN A 243 1.72 0.85 -23.02
C ASN A 243 2.76 -0.17 -23.50
N ARG A 244 3.15 -0.05 -24.78
CA ARG A 244 4.24 -0.84 -25.39
C ARG A 244 5.62 -0.35 -24.95
N CYS A 245 5.70 0.83 -24.33
CA CYS A 245 6.94 1.50 -23.99
C CYS A 245 6.74 2.23 -22.67
N GLY A 246 6.72 1.47 -21.57
CA GLY A 246 6.95 2.03 -20.25
C GLY A 246 8.42 1.86 -19.87
N PRO A 247 8.96 2.63 -18.91
CA PRO A 247 10.30 2.44 -18.36
C PRO A 247 10.56 1.03 -17.80
N GLN A 248 9.50 0.24 -17.63
CA GLN A 248 9.54 -1.16 -17.23
C GLN A 248 9.75 -2.16 -18.39
N GLN A 249 9.80 -1.71 -19.65
CA GLN A 249 9.91 -2.57 -20.85
C GLN A 249 11.13 -2.27 -21.75
N MET A 250 11.97 -1.29 -21.42
CA MET A 250 13.19 -1.01 -22.17
C MET A 250 14.32 -1.97 -21.78
N GLU A 251 14.29 -3.20 -22.30
CA GLU A 251 15.48 -4.00 -22.53
C GLU A 251 15.21 -5.00 -23.67
N MET A 252 15.54 -4.55 -24.88
CA MET A 252 16.11 -5.31 -25.99
C MET A 252 15.71 -6.81 -26.08
N ARG A 253 14.70 -7.13 -26.90
CA ARG A 253 14.70 -8.41 -27.63
C ARG A 253 14.73 -8.15 -29.14
N PRO A 254 15.90 -8.28 -29.78
CA PRO A 254 15.96 -8.50 -31.23
C PRO A 254 15.15 -9.77 -31.55
N ASN A 255 14.41 -9.80 -32.66
CA ASN A 255 13.53 -10.89 -33.13
C ASN A 255 12.09 -10.99 -32.54
N TYR A 256 11.61 -10.03 -31.75
CA TYR A 256 10.22 -10.08 -31.23
C TYR A 256 9.16 -10.25 -32.34
N GLU A 257 9.20 -9.44 -33.42
CA GLU A 257 8.24 -9.56 -34.53
C GLU A 257 8.35 -10.89 -35.29
N LEU A 258 9.55 -11.46 -35.36
CA LEU A 258 9.81 -12.72 -36.07
C LEU A 258 9.29 -13.93 -35.27
N GLU A 259 9.43 -13.90 -33.93
CA GLU A 259 8.76 -14.86 -33.03
C GLU A 259 7.24 -14.68 -33.04
N LEU A 260 6.74 -13.44 -33.10
CA LEU A 260 5.31 -13.15 -33.18
C LEU A 260 4.68 -13.68 -34.47
N ASN A 261 5.35 -13.50 -35.61
CA ASN A 261 4.87 -14.04 -36.88
C ASN A 261 4.95 -15.57 -36.92
N LYS A 262 5.97 -16.18 -36.28
CA LYS A 262 5.99 -17.64 -36.06
C LYS A 262 4.83 -18.13 -35.19
N LEU A 263 4.36 -17.31 -34.25
CA LEU A 263 3.23 -17.63 -33.37
C LEU A 263 1.86 -17.32 -34.01
N MET A 264 1.78 -16.39 -34.95
CA MET A 264 0.52 -15.92 -35.57
C MET A 264 0.23 -16.54 -36.95
N GLY A 265 1.21 -17.23 -37.55
CA GLY A 265 1.11 -17.80 -38.89
C GLY A 265 0.52 -19.21 -38.92
N SER A 266 -0.79 -19.27 -39.15
CA SER A 266 -1.54 -20.30 -39.89
C SER A 266 -1.10 -21.77 -39.73
N ARG A 267 -1.92 -22.55 -39.03
CA ARG A 267 -2.29 -23.88 -39.50
C ARG A 267 -3.67 -24.24 -38.98
N ASP A 268 -4.57 -24.43 -39.93
CA ASP A 268 -5.89 -25.01 -39.79
C ASP A 268 -5.83 -26.33 -39.02
N GLY A 269 -6.72 -26.50 -38.05
CA GLY A 269 -6.83 -27.72 -37.27
C GLY A 269 -7.81 -27.56 -36.10
N GLN A 270 -9.03 -28.07 -36.30
CA GLN A 270 -10.10 -28.13 -35.31
C GLN A 270 -9.65 -28.84 -34.02
N THR A 271 -9.61 -28.14 -32.88
CA THR A 271 -9.72 -28.78 -31.56
C THR A 271 -10.46 -27.89 -30.55
N ASP A 272 -11.43 -28.53 -29.89
CA ASP A 272 -12.39 -28.09 -28.88
C ASP A 272 -12.01 -26.89 -27.95
N PRO A 273 -12.79 -25.79 -27.90
CA PRO A 273 -12.47 -24.58 -27.14
C PRO A 273 -12.64 -24.67 -25.61
N THR A 274 -13.16 -25.77 -25.07
CA THR A 274 -13.54 -25.85 -23.64
C THR A 274 -12.41 -26.28 -22.70
N LYS A 275 -11.28 -26.75 -23.23
CA LYS A 275 -10.14 -27.23 -22.41
C LYS A 275 -9.02 -26.20 -22.21
N GLU A 276 -8.90 -25.19 -23.07
CA GLU A 276 -7.80 -24.22 -23.02
C GLU A 276 -8.02 -23.00 -22.11
N MET A 277 -9.26 -22.71 -21.70
CA MET A 277 -9.57 -21.54 -20.85
C MET A 277 -8.90 -21.55 -19.46
N ARG A 278 -8.22 -22.63 -19.04
CA ARG A 278 -7.62 -22.74 -17.69
C ARG A 278 -6.14 -22.37 -17.58
N LYS A 279 -5.44 -21.95 -18.66
CA LYS A 279 -3.96 -21.82 -18.63
C LYS A 279 -3.32 -20.47 -18.95
N SER A 280 -4.04 -19.35 -19.05
CA SER A 280 -3.39 -18.06 -19.35
C SER A 280 -3.91 -16.87 -18.54
N LEU A 281 -2.96 -16.18 -17.89
CA LEU A 281 -2.97 -14.81 -17.31
C LEU A 281 -2.92 -14.59 -15.78
N PRO A 282 -2.72 -15.56 -14.86
CA PRO A 282 -2.56 -15.18 -13.47
C PRO A 282 -1.13 -14.64 -13.22
N ASN A 283 -1.03 -13.42 -12.70
CA ASN A 283 0.12 -12.85 -11.99
C ASN A 283 1.33 -12.26 -12.74
N SER A 284 1.26 -11.92 -14.03
CA SER A 284 2.43 -11.30 -14.72
C SER A 284 2.96 -10.04 -14.01
N ARG A 285 2.09 -9.16 -13.49
CA ARG A 285 2.53 -7.96 -12.75
C ARG A 285 3.20 -8.29 -11.43
N LEU A 286 2.67 -9.27 -10.69
CA LEU A 286 3.22 -9.68 -9.42
C LEU A 286 4.59 -10.34 -9.62
N GLN A 287 4.70 -11.22 -10.62
CA GLN A 287 5.96 -11.86 -11.01
C GLN A 287 7.03 -10.86 -11.44
N ALA A 288 6.65 -9.80 -12.17
CA ALA A 288 7.58 -8.74 -12.54
C ALA A 288 8.12 -8.00 -11.30
N ILE A 289 7.25 -7.68 -10.33
CA ILE A 289 7.66 -7.03 -9.08
C ILE A 289 8.52 -7.98 -8.24
N GLU A 290 8.14 -9.24 -8.11
CA GLU A 290 8.91 -10.27 -7.41
C GLU A 290 10.30 -10.42 -8.02
N SER A 291 10.40 -10.49 -9.35
CA SER A 291 11.68 -10.58 -10.07
C SER A 291 12.54 -9.34 -9.87
N TYR A 292 11.96 -8.13 -9.96
CA TYR A 292 12.67 -6.87 -9.71
C TYR A 292 13.19 -6.77 -8.27
N MET A 293 12.45 -7.31 -7.31
CA MET A 293 12.79 -7.31 -5.89
C MET A 293 13.71 -8.48 -5.49
N GLY A 294 14.06 -9.36 -6.44
CA GLY A 294 14.87 -10.56 -6.20
C GLY A 294 14.16 -11.65 -5.38
N LEU A 295 12.83 -11.65 -5.35
CA LEU A 295 12.01 -12.63 -4.64
C LEU A 295 11.78 -13.87 -5.51
N THR A 296 11.90 -15.06 -4.92
CA THR A 296 11.56 -16.33 -5.58
C THR A 296 10.06 -16.51 -5.67
N THR A 297 9.58 -16.92 -6.84
CA THR A 297 8.16 -17.17 -7.10
C THR A 297 7.86 -18.65 -6.90
N ASP A 298 7.27 -19.00 -5.76
CA ASP A 298 6.69 -20.32 -5.57
C ASP A 298 5.27 -20.29 -6.12
N ASN A 299 4.99 -21.09 -7.15
CA ASN A 299 3.70 -21.08 -7.86
C ASN A 299 2.53 -21.56 -6.98
N GLU A 300 2.81 -22.20 -5.85
CA GLU A 300 1.80 -22.80 -4.96
C GLU A 300 1.32 -21.85 -3.85
N GLU A 301 1.94 -20.69 -3.68
CA GLU A 301 1.57 -19.79 -2.60
C GLU A 301 0.36 -18.91 -2.92
N ASN A 302 -0.48 -18.71 -1.90
CA ASN A 302 -1.63 -17.82 -1.95
C ASN A 302 -1.20 -16.39 -2.37
N ILE A 303 -1.98 -15.72 -3.22
CA ILE A 303 -1.62 -14.39 -3.77
C ILE A 303 -1.36 -13.38 -2.64
N PHE A 304 -2.10 -13.47 -1.53
CA PHE A 304 -1.91 -12.59 -0.38
C PHE A 304 -0.55 -12.77 0.30
N SER A 305 -0.02 -14.01 0.42
CA SER A 305 1.30 -14.22 1.01
C SER A 305 2.41 -13.69 0.10
N ARG A 306 2.24 -13.83 -1.22
CA ARG A 306 3.13 -13.25 -2.24
C ARG A 306 3.16 -11.71 -2.19
N ILE A 307 1.98 -11.07 -2.16
CA ILE A 307 1.88 -9.60 -2.00
C ILE A 307 2.52 -9.15 -0.68
N LYS A 308 2.26 -9.86 0.42
CA LYS A 308 2.84 -9.54 1.74
C LYS A 308 4.36 -9.66 1.76
N ARG A 309 4.92 -10.62 1.01
CA ARG A 309 6.38 -10.76 0.84
C ARG A 309 6.97 -9.56 0.08
N VAL A 310 6.30 -9.14 -0.98
CA VAL A 310 6.68 -7.92 -1.73
C VAL A 310 6.62 -6.69 -0.82
N GLU A 311 5.53 -6.49 -0.06
CA GLU A 311 5.36 -5.38 0.88
C GLU A 311 6.46 -5.35 1.95
N ASN A 312 6.73 -6.49 2.61
CA ASN A 312 7.79 -6.59 3.62
C ASN A 312 9.17 -6.28 3.03
N ARG A 313 9.45 -6.74 1.81
CA ARG A 313 10.72 -6.46 1.14
C ARG A 313 10.83 -4.98 0.76
N LEU A 314 9.74 -4.34 0.33
CA LEU A 314 9.72 -2.91 0.04
C LEU A 314 10.01 -2.10 1.30
N LEU A 315 9.35 -2.42 2.41
CA LEU A 315 9.57 -1.78 3.72
C LEU A 315 11.01 -1.95 4.21
N GLN A 316 11.63 -3.12 3.95
CA GLN A 316 13.04 -3.36 4.24
C GLN A 316 13.98 -2.52 3.35
N LEU A 317 13.67 -2.34 2.06
CA LEU A 317 14.47 -1.49 1.19
C LEU A 317 14.33 -0.01 1.58
N GLU A 318 13.12 0.43 1.94
CA GLU A 318 12.86 1.80 2.41
C GLU A 318 13.57 2.14 3.74
N SER A 319 13.92 1.14 4.55
CA SER A 319 14.72 1.33 5.77
C SER A 319 16.24 1.37 5.52
N ILE A 320 16.70 0.99 4.32
CA ILE A 320 18.09 1.09 3.88
C ILE A 320 18.30 2.47 3.22
N SER A 321 19.53 2.98 3.21
CA SER A 321 19.85 4.26 2.55
C SER A 321 19.36 4.27 1.08
N PRO A 322 19.01 5.45 0.50
CA PRO A 322 18.42 5.58 -0.85
C PRO A 322 19.17 4.90 -2.00
N GLU A 323 20.41 4.46 -1.76
CA GLU A 323 21.26 3.72 -2.69
C GLU A 323 20.88 2.24 -2.84
N TYR A 324 19.75 1.79 -2.29
CA TYR A 324 19.32 0.39 -2.33
C TYR A 324 19.14 -0.21 -3.74
N ARG A 325 19.11 0.62 -4.78
CA ARG A 325 19.15 0.16 -6.19
C ARG A 325 20.39 -0.67 -6.52
N HIS A 326 21.48 -0.51 -5.77
CA HIS A 326 22.66 -1.37 -5.93
C HIS A 326 22.41 -2.80 -5.45
N PHE A 327 21.50 -3.01 -4.49
CA PHE A 327 21.17 -4.35 -3.96
C PHE A 327 20.14 -5.10 -4.81
N THR A 328 19.41 -4.42 -5.70
CA THR A 328 18.45 -5.06 -6.61
C THR A 328 19.08 -5.53 -7.91
N LYS A 329 20.30 -5.05 -8.25
CA LYS A 329 21.08 -5.62 -9.35
C LYS A 329 21.61 -6.98 -8.95
N ARG A 330 20.92 -8.03 -9.40
CA ARG A 330 21.46 -9.38 -9.42
C ARG A 330 22.68 -9.36 -10.35
N GLU A 331 23.88 -9.33 -9.78
CA GLU A 331 25.07 -9.77 -10.51
C GLU A 331 24.73 -11.16 -11.08
N PRO A 332 24.78 -11.36 -12.41
CA PRO A 332 24.54 -12.66 -12.99
C PRO A 332 25.64 -13.58 -12.44
N SER A 333 25.23 -14.46 -11.53
CA SER A 333 26.05 -15.56 -11.06
C SER A 333 26.62 -16.26 -12.29
N SER A 334 27.94 -16.14 -12.42
CA SER A 334 28.84 -16.93 -13.24
C SER A 334 28.24 -18.26 -13.71
N MET A 335 27.91 -18.35 -15.00
CA MET A 335 27.96 -19.56 -15.84
C MET A 335 27.23 -19.27 -17.17
N GLU A 336 27.81 -18.42 -18.00
CA GLU A 336 27.77 -18.56 -19.46
C GLU A 336 28.71 -17.51 -20.07
N ALA A 337 29.81 -18.00 -20.61
CA ALA A 337 30.94 -17.21 -21.05
C ALA A 337 30.61 -16.49 -22.37
N ALA A 338 30.46 -15.17 -22.32
CA ALA A 338 30.76 -14.31 -23.46
C ALA A 338 32.16 -13.70 -23.25
N PRO A 339 33.07 -13.74 -24.25
CA PRO A 339 34.44 -13.31 -24.08
C PRO A 339 34.52 -11.81 -23.76
N PRO A 340 35.45 -11.39 -22.88
CA PRO A 340 35.52 -10.01 -22.41
C PRO A 340 35.96 -9.08 -23.54
N LYS A 341 35.16 -8.05 -23.84
CA LYS A 341 35.62 -6.88 -24.59
C LYS A 341 36.66 -6.16 -23.73
N LYS A 342 37.95 -6.42 -24.00
CA LYS A 342 39.08 -5.72 -23.38
C LYS A 342 39.10 -4.27 -23.86
N SER A 343 38.41 -3.36 -23.17
CA SER A 343 38.73 -1.93 -23.23
C SER A 343 40.01 -1.70 -22.40
N ARG A 344 41.16 -1.82 -23.05
CA ARG A 344 42.44 -1.43 -22.44
C ARG A 344 42.42 0.08 -22.22
N LYS A 345 42.27 0.51 -20.96
CA LYS A 345 42.68 1.85 -20.54
C LYS A 345 44.18 1.98 -20.80
N LYS A 346 44.58 2.74 -21.83
CA LYS A 346 45.98 3.13 -22.06
C LYS A 346 46.31 4.27 -21.11
N SER A 347 47.31 4.07 -20.26
CA SER A 347 47.98 5.14 -19.52
C SER A 347 49.02 5.80 -20.44
N TYR A 348 48.91 7.10 -20.64
CA TYR A 348 49.88 7.87 -21.44
C TYR A 348 50.95 8.50 -20.53
N SER A 349 52.21 8.52 -20.96
CA SER A 349 53.27 9.26 -20.25
C SER A 349 53.10 10.79 -20.44
N ALA A 350 53.68 11.60 -19.56
CA ALA A 350 53.63 13.06 -19.71
C ALA A 350 54.26 13.54 -21.04
N GLN A 351 55.27 12.83 -21.55
CA GLN A 351 55.87 13.08 -22.86
C GLN A 351 54.94 12.69 -24.02
N GLU A 352 54.21 11.58 -23.90
CA GLU A 352 53.22 11.18 -24.92
C GLU A 352 52.06 12.16 -25.00
N LEU A 353 51.57 12.65 -23.85
CA LEU A 353 50.52 13.67 -23.81
C LEU A 353 50.98 14.99 -24.42
N SER A 354 52.21 15.43 -24.14
CA SER A 354 52.75 16.66 -24.74
C SER A 354 52.94 16.53 -26.26
N ALA A 355 53.37 15.36 -26.76
CA ALA A 355 53.40 15.07 -28.19
C ALA A 355 51.99 15.03 -28.83
N PHE A 356 50.99 14.50 -28.12
CA PHE A 356 49.60 14.49 -28.58
C PHE A 356 49.03 15.92 -28.67
N ILE A 357 49.34 16.77 -27.68
CA ILE A 357 48.96 18.18 -27.67
C ILE A 357 49.65 18.93 -28.82
N GLN A 358 50.93 18.65 -29.10
CA GLN A 358 51.62 19.23 -30.25
C GLN A 358 50.96 18.81 -31.58
N LYS A 359 50.63 17.52 -31.76
CA LYS A 359 49.92 17.05 -32.96
C LYS A 359 48.55 17.70 -33.16
N ILE A 360 47.81 17.95 -32.07
CA ILE A 360 46.52 18.67 -32.15
C ILE A 360 46.75 20.15 -32.49
N LYS A 361 47.83 20.78 -32.00
CA LYS A 361 48.18 22.16 -32.35
C LYS A 361 48.64 22.32 -33.80
N ASP A 362 49.32 21.31 -34.35
CA ASP A 362 49.84 21.35 -35.72
C ASP A 362 48.77 21.00 -36.78
N GLY A 363 47.53 20.69 -36.36
CA GLY A 363 46.38 20.56 -37.25
C GLY A 363 46.41 19.34 -38.19
N SER A 364 47.29 18.37 -37.96
CA SER A 364 47.33 17.15 -38.76
C SER A 364 46.24 16.18 -38.30
N GLU A 365 45.12 16.14 -39.02
CA GLU A 365 44.04 15.17 -38.82
C GLU A 365 44.60 13.74 -38.91
N LEU A 366 44.35 12.94 -37.86
CA LEU A 366 44.62 11.52 -37.86
C LEU A 366 43.66 10.84 -38.83
N SER A 367 44.22 10.23 -39.87
CA SER A 367 43.56 9.31 -40.78
C SER A 367 43.20 7.99 -40.10
#